data_AF-A0A8T3T4U3-F1
#
_entry.id   AF-A0A8T3T4U3-F1
#
_cell.length_a   1.000
_cell.length_b   1.000
_cell.length_c   1.000
_cell.angle_alpha   90.00
_cell.angle_beta   90.00
_cell.angle_gamma   90.00
#
_symmetry.space_group_name_H-M   'P 1'
#
loop_
_entity.id
_entity.type
_entity.pdbx_description
1 polymer ?
#
loop_
_entity_poly.entity_id
_entity_poly.type
_entity_poly.pdbx_seq_one_letter_code
_entity_poly.pdbx_strand_id
1 'polypeptide(L)'
;MTPVNVALWAAGAALMALGFARLRGPLARLRTLQAADENARRYESWRGSRLSESDRGVTGADVMRQQMRGQLQLWGAVVGAGFMLVFIGFAVR
;
A
#
# COMPACT_ATOMS: atom_id res chain seq x y z
N MET A 1 15.85 -16.15 -27.77
CA MET A 1 15.81 -15.93 -26.29
C MET A 1 17.22 -15.59 -25.87
N THR A 2 17.56 -14.30 -25.85
CA THR A 2 18.88 -13.87 -25.39
C THR A 2 18.96 -14.03 -23.87
N PRO A 3 20.15 -14.25 -23.28
CA PRO A 3 20.31 -14.31 -21.83
C PRO A 3 19.83 -13.02 -21.13
N VAL A 4 19.85 -11.89 -21.84
CA VAL A 4 19.33 -10.59 -21.39
C VAL A 4 17.82 -10.65 -21.14
N ASN A 5 17.03 -11.26 -22.03
CA ASN A 5 15.58 -11.37 -21.84
C ASN A 5 15.24 -12.19 -20.59
N VAL A 6 15.93 -13.30 -20.39
CA VAL A 6 15.73 -14.17 -19.22
C VAL A 6 16.06 -13.41 -17.94
N ALA A 7 17.15 -12.65 -17.93
CA ALA A 7 17.53 -11.82 -16.79
C ALA A 7 16.48 -10.74 -16.47
N LEU A 8 15.94 -10.06 -17.49
CA LEU A 8 14.89 -9.04 -17.32
C LEU A 8 13.60 -9.64 -16.74
N TRP A 9 13.19 -10.82 -17.22
CA TRP A 9 12.01 -11.51 -16.70
C TRP A 9 12.20 -11.98 -15.26
N ALA A 10 13.34 -12.59 -14.95
CA ALA A 10 13.65 -13.04 -13.60
C ALA A 10 13.71 -11.87 -12.61
N ALA A 11 14.38 -10.77 -12.98
CA ALA A 11 14.45 -9.56 -12.17
C ALA A 11 13.06 -8.92 -11.98
N GLY A 12 12.27 -8.80 -13.05
CA GLY A 12 10.91 -8.26 -12.99
C GLY A 12 9.99 -9.09 -12.09
N ALA A 13 10.02 -10.42 -12.24
CA ALA A 13 9.26 -11.35 -11.41
C ALA A 13 9.68 -11.26 -9.92
N ALA A 14 10.98 -11.18 -9.65
CA ALA A 14 11.51 -11.04 -8.29
C ALA A 14 11.05 -9.72 -7.64
N LEU A 15 11.09 -8.60 -8.37
CA LEU A 15 10.61 -7.30 -7.88
C LEU A 15 9.12 -7.30 -7.60
N MET A 16 8.31 -7.91 -8.47
CA MET A 16 6.87 -8.05 -8.25
C MET A 16 6.58 -8.89 -7.00
N ALA A 17 7.25 -10.04 -6.84
CA ALA A 17 7.08 -10.91 -5.69
C ALA A 17 7.47 -10.20 -4.38
N LEU A 18 8.62 -9.53 -4.35
CA LEU A 18 9.11 -8.79 -3.19
C LEU A 18 8.20 -7.62 -2.84
N GLY A 19 7.80 -6.81 -3.83
CA GLY A 19 6.90 -5.69 -3.64
C GLY A 19 5.54 -6.14 -3.11
N PHE A 20 4.98 -7.21 -3.66
CA PHE A 20 3.72 -7.77 -3.18
C PHE A 20 3.81 -8.30 -1.75
N ALA A 21 4.90 -9.00 -1.40
CA ALA A 21 5.13 -9.45 -0.03
C ALA A 21 5.19 -8.28 0.97
N ARG A 22 5.85 -7.17 0.58
CA ARG A 22 5.98 -5.98 1.43
C ARG A 22 4.69 -5.17 1.55
N LEU A 23 3.81 -5.19 0.55
CA LEU A 23 2.50 -4.52 0.61
C LEU A 23 1.54 -5.16 1.63
N ARG A 24 1.65 -6.47 1.89
CA ARG A 24 0.72 -7.20 2.76
C ARG A 24 0.66 -6.65 4.19
N GLY A 25 1.82 -6.33 4.79
CA GLY A 25 1.89 -5.82 6.16
C GLY A 25 1.16 -4.48 6.34
N PRO A 26 1.52 -3.43 5.58
CA PRO A 26 0.85 -2.13 5.63
C PRO A 26 -0.64 -2.21 5.31
N LEU A 27 -1.05 -3.04 4.33
CA LEU A 27 -2.46 -3.22 3.99
C LEU A 27 -3.26 -3.81 5.15
N ALA A 28 -2.73 -4.83 5.83
CA ALA A 28 -3.39 -5.42 6.99
C ALA A 28 -3.59 -4.38 8.09
N ARG A 29 -2.56 -3.59 8.41
CA ARG A 29 -2.62 -2.52 9.42
C ARG A 29 -3.64 -1.44 9.05
N LEU A 30 -3.66 -0.99 7.80
CA LEU A 30 -4.64 -0.01 7.33
C LEU A 30 -6.08 -0.51 7.48
N ARG A 31 -6.35 -1.76 7.13
CA ARG A 31 -7.68 -2.37 7.32
C ARG A 31 -8.08 -2.41 8.78
N THR A 32 -7.16 -2.76 9.69
CA THR A 32 -7.46 -2.75 11.12
C THR A 32 -7.77 -1.36 11.65
N LEU A 33 -7.04 -0.33 11.17
CA LEU A 33 -7.30 1.06 11.56
C LEU A 33 -8.63 1.56 11.01
N GLN A 34 -8.99 1.18 9.78
CA GLN A 34 -10.28 1.53 9.18
C GLN A 34 -11.44 0.91 9.96
N ALA A 35 -11.35 -0.37 10.32
CA ALA A 35 -12.36 -1.05 11.11
C ALA A 35 -12.54 -0.40 12.50
N ALA A 36 -11.43 -0.01 13.15
CA ALA A 36 -11.46 0.69 14.42
C ALA A 36 -12.10 2.09 14.31
N ASP A 37 -11.74 2.85 13.26
CA ASP A 37 -12.30 4.18 13.01
C ASP A 37 -13.81 4.12 12.74
N GLU A 38 -14.26 3.14 11.96
CA GLU A 38 -15.67 2.94 11.66
C GLU A 38 -16.48 2.54 12.90
N ASN A 39 -15.90 1.70 13.77
CA ASN A 39 -16.52 1.35 15.03
C ASN A 39 -16.61 2.57 15.97
N ALA A 40 -15.53 3.36 16.07
CA ALA A 40 -15.49 4.59 16.85
C ALA A 40 -16.58 5.57 16.38
N ARG A 41 -16.73 5.79 15.08
CA ARG A 41 -17.80 6.63 14.50
C ARG A 41 -19.19 6.14 14.88
N ARG A 42 -19.43 4.82 14.89
CA ARG A 42 -20.71 4.25 15.29
C ARG A 42 -21.00 4.50 16.76
N TYR A 43 -20.04 4.27 17.65
CA TYR A 43 -20.16 4.61 19.07
C TYR A 43 -20.41 6.11 19.28
N GLU A 44 -19.71 6.95 18.53
CA GLU A 44 -19.83 8.41 18.56
C GLU A 44 -21.24 8.88 18.12
N SER A 45 -21.82 8.21 17.11
CA SER A 45 -23.18 8.48 16.64
C SER A 45 -24.25 8.11 17.67
N TRP A 46 -24.06 7.01 18.41
CA TRP A 46 -25.00 6.57 19.44
C TRP A 46 -24.95 7.43 20.69
N ARG A 47 -23.79 7.97 21.04
CA ARG A 47 -23.62 8.83 22.22
C ARG A 47 -24.00 10.29 21.98
N GLY A 48 -24.52 10.63 20.79
CA GLY A 48 -24.97 11.98 20.44
C GLY A 48 -23.85 13.02 20.52
N SER A 49 -22.69 12.69 19.94
CA SER A 49 -21.50 13.52 20.12
C SER A 49 -21.69 14.96 19.67
N ARG A 50 -21.14 15.88 20.46
CA ARG A 50 -21.08 17.32 20.16
C ARG A 50 -19.75 17.74 19.53
N LEU A 51 -18.82 16.81 19.36
CA LEU A 51 -17.51 17.07 18.75
C LEU A 51 -17.66 17.12 17.23
N SER A 52 -17.62 18.33 16.68
CA SER A 52 -17.53 18.55 15.24
C SER A 52 -16.26 17.87 14.70
N GLU A 53 -16.30 17.36 13.46
CA GLU A 53 -15.12 16.84 12.76
C GLU A 53 -13.96 17.88 12.76
N SER A 54 -14.29 19.17 12.87
CA SER A 54 -13.34 20.29 12.98
C SER A 54 -12.58 20.38 14.31
N ASP A 55 -13.08 19.79 15.40
CA ASP A 55 -12.42 19.80 16.71
C ASP A 55 -11.46 18.62 16.90
N ARG A 56 -11.51 17.62 16.00
CA ARG A 56 -10.61 16.46 16.02
C ARG A 56 -9.29 16.85 15.38
N GLY A 57 -8.32 17.28 16.20
CA GLY A 57 -6.94 17.48 15.77
C GLY A 57 -6.30 16.20 15.20
N VAL A 58 -5.14 16.36 14.53
CA VAL A 58 -4.39 15.23 13.95
C VAL A 58 -4.01 14.24 15.05
N THR A 59 -4.51 13.00 14.92
CA THR A 59 -4.22 11.93 15.88
C THR A 59 -3.00 11.12 15.45
N GLY A 60 -2.41 10.36 16.37
CA GLY A 60 -1.36 9.39 16.03
C GLY A 60 -1.81 8.34 15.00
N ALA A 61 -3.11 8.03 14.96
CA ALA A 61 -3.69 7.14 13.95
C ALA A 61 -3.68 7.78 12.55
N ASP A 62 -3.86 9.10 12.44
CA ASP A 62 -3.77 9.83 11.17
C ASP A 62 -2.34 9.82 10.64
N VAL A 63 -1.36 10.08 11.51
CA VAL A 63 0.07 10.01 11.16
C VAL A 63 0.44 8.60 10.69
N MET A 64 0.01 7.57 11.40
CA MET A 64 0.28 6.18 11.03
C MET A 64 -0.39 5.82 9.69
N ARG A 65 -1.63 6.28 9.44
CA ARG A 65 -2.30 6.13 8.13
C ARG A 65 -1.49 6.78 7.01
N GLN A 66 -0.97 7.99 7.23
CA GLN A 66 -0.19 8.71 6.23
C GLN A 66 1.13 7.99 5.90
N GLN A 67 1.85 7.51 6.92
CA GLN A 67 3.07 6.72 6.72
C GLN A 67 2.79 5.41 5.96
N MET A 68 1.72 4.70 6.31
CA MET A 68 1.32 3.47 5.62
C MET A 68 0.97 3.73 4.15
N ARG A 69 0.29 4.83 3.83
CA ARG A 69 0.02 5.24 2.44
C ARG A 69 1.32 5.50 1.67
N GLY A 70 2.31 6.15 2.29
CA GLY A 70 3.64 6.34 1.70
C GLY A 70 4.33 5.01 1.40
N GLN A 71 4.27 4.04 2.33
CA GLN A 71 4.81 2.70 2.09
C GLN A 71 4.07 1.98 0.94
N LEU A 72 2.75 2.11 0.84
CA LEU A 72 1.99 1.55 -0.26
C LEU A 72 2.38 2.16 -1.61
N GLN A 73 2.60 3.47 -1.67
CA GLN A 73 3.04 4.15 -2.88
C GLN A 73 4.43 3.68 -3.32
N LEU A 74 5.38 3.60 -2.39
CA LEU A 74 6.73 3.15 -2.67
C LEU A 74 6.75 1.70 -3.17
N TRP A 75 6.15 0.77 -2.43
CA TRP A 75 6.13 -0.64 -2.85
C TRP A 75 5.24 -0.88 -4.07
N GLY A 76 4.19 -0.10 -4.25
CA GLY A 76 3.40 -0.08 -5.47
C GLY A 76 4.24 0.32 -6.70
N ALA A 77 5.09 1.33 -6.56
CA ALA A 77 6.02 1.73 -7.61
C ALA A 77 7.05 0.62 -7.92
N VAL A 78 7.57 -0.08 -6.90
CA VAL A 78 8.47 -1.23 -7.10
C VAL A 78 7.80 -2.34 -7.89
N VAL A 79 6.55 -2.69 -7.56
CA VAL A 79 5.79 -3.70 -8.31
C VAL A 79 5.57 -3.23 -9.76
N GLY A 80 5.22 -1.95 -9.96
CA GLY A 80 5.06 -1.37 -11.29
C GLY A 80 6.34 -1.42 -12.13
N ALA A 81 7.49 -1.10 -11.53
CA ALA A 81 8.78 -1.22 -12.19
C ALA A 81 9.12 -2.67 -12.57
N GLY A 82 8.84 -3.62 -11.68
CA GLY A 82 9.00 -5.05 -11.96
C GLY A 82 8.13 -5.53 -13.12
N PHE A 83 6.87 -5.08 -13.17
CA PHE A 83 5.97 -5.36 -14.29
C PHE A 83 6.52 -4.79 -15.61
N MET A 84 7.00 -3.54 -15.60
CA MET A 84 7.57 -2.89 -16.78
C MET A 84 8.82 -3.64 -17.31
N LEU A 85 9.69 -4.12 -16.41
CA LEU A 85 10.86 -4.94 -16.76
C LEU A 85 10.47 -6.24 -17.48
N VAL A 86 9.38 -6.89 -17.07
CA VAL A 86 8.91 -8.10 -17.75
C VAL A 86 8.51 -7.79 -19.20
N PHE A 87 7.77 -6.70 -19.42
CA PHE A 87 7.38 -6.28 -20.77
C PHE A 87 8.57 -5.89 -21.65
N ILE A 88 9.55 -5.18 -21.08
CA ILE A 88 10.78 -4.84 -21.80
C ILE A 88 11.52 -6.10 -22.22
N GLY A 89 11.60 -7.12 -21.35
CA GLY A 89 12.20 -8.41 -21.70
C GLY A 89 11.49 -9.15 -22.84
N PHE A 90 10.20 -8.91 -23.06
CA PHE A 90 9.49 -9.40 -24.25
C PHE A 90 9.75 -8.56 -25.51
N ALA A 91 9.97 -7.25 -25.36
CA ALA A 91 10.18 -6.33 -26.48
C ALA A 91 11.62 -6.38 -27.04
N VAL A 92 12.61 -6.70 -26.20
CA VAL A 92 14.00 -6.92 -26.62
C VAL A 92 14.08 -8.27 -27.36
N ARG A 93 14.63 -8.28 -28.58
CA ARG A 93 14.67 -9.47 -29.46
C ARG A 93 16.10 -9.99 -29.63
#